data_AF-A0A972Y478-F1
#
_entry.id   AF-A0A972Y478-F1
#
_cell.length_a   1.000
_cell.length_b   1.000
_cell.length_c   1.000
_cell.angle_alpha   90.00
_cell.angle_beta   90.00
_cell.angle_gamma   90.00
#
_symmetry.space_group_name_H-M   'P 1'
#
loop_
_entity.id
_entity.type
_entity.pdbx_description
1 polymer ?
#
loop_
_entity_poly.entity_id
_entity_poly.type
_entity_poly.pdbx_seq_one_letter_code
_entity_poly.pdbx_strand_id
1 'polypeptide(L)'
;MIHNRLSKNQIIEIHNIFHLVKEDLDFLIKNIEYQLNEFGVLPVDEDRSINLNLDFSNNSKELRDLLNEISNASNKLAKLIKRHDSKVDKNMELGTDKFYLEPVKVENNDIKRYQSIDVSEFLAELEFEAASKSEYHSLFVKAKSQSIVKKIYHAWSWSCPENAKQPIKNSTNDNFINLVSVVTGWDIELARKNVSNALKNNKESCS
;
A
#
# COMPACT_ATOMS: atom_id res chain seq x y z
N MET A 1 -21.68 -7.30 -10.23
CA MET A 1 -22.37 -6.93 -8.97
C MET A 1 -21.61 -5.75 -8.39
N ILE A 2 -22.28 -4.73 -7.84
CA ILE A 2 -21.57 -3.59 -7.20
C ILE A 2 -21.15 -4.05 -5.79
N HIS A 3 -19.85 -4.13 -5.56
CA HIS A 3 -19.26 -4.58 -4.30
C HIS A 3 -18.95 -3.41 -3.35
N ASN A 4 -18.64 -2.24 -3.91
CA ASN A 4 -18.19 -1.07 -3.14
C ASN A 4 -19.28 0.01 -3.11
N ARG A 5 -20.28 -0.19 -2.24
CA ARG A 5 -21.36 0.80 -2.04
C ARG A 5 -20.95 1.84 -1.01
N LEU A 6 -21.27 3.10 -1.26
CA LEU A 6 -21.03 4.17 -0.28
C LEU A 6 -22.06 4.08 0.84
N SER A 7 -21.63 4.38 2.07
CA SER A 7 -22.54 4.42 3.22
C SER A 7 -23.47 5.63 3.14
N LYS A 8 -24.55 5.60 3.93
CA LYS A 8 -25.46 6.75 4.04
C LYS A 8 -24.73 8.02 4.50
N ASN A 9 -23.76 7.89 5.40
CA ASN A 9 -22.99 9.02 5.91
C ASN A 9 -22.13 9.64 4.80
N GLN A 10 -21.41 8.81 4.03
CA GLN A 10 -20.63 9.27 2.88
C GLN A 10 -21.51 9.99 1.84
N ILE A 11 -22.71 9.48 1.57
CA ILE A 11 -23.64 10.10 0.62
C ILE A 11 -24.12 11.47 1.14
N ILE A 12 -24.45 11.58 2.44
CA ILE A 12 -24.85 12.85 3.07
C ILE A 12 -23.72 13.87 2.98
N GLU A 13 -22.48 13.47 3.25
CA GLU A 13 -21.32 14.36 3.16
C GLU A 13 -21.05 14.80 1.72
N ILE A 14 -21.14 13.91 0.74
CA ILE A 14 -21.01 14.26 -0.69
C ILE A 14 -22.10 15.27 -1.10
N HIS A 15 -23.34 15.07 -0.65
CA HIS A 15 -24.42 16.03 -0.88
C HIS A 15 -24.11 17.40 -0.26
N ASN A 16 -23.51 17.44 0.94
CA ASN A 16 -23.12 18.69 1.59
C ASN A 16 -21.97 19.42 0.89
N ILE A 17 -21.09 18.69 0.17
CA ILE A 17 -19.98 19.29 -0.59
C ILE A 17 -20.49 19.98 -1.87
N PHE A 18 -21.39 19.34 -2.60
CA PHE A 18 -21.77 19.79 -3.94
C PHE A 18 -23.18 20.37 -4.05
N HIS A 19 -24.04 20.17 -3.03
CA HIS A 19 -25.45 20.58 -3.03
C HIS A 19 -26.21 20.17 -4.31
N LEU A 20 -25.89 18.96 -4.82
CA LEU A 20 -26.51 18.43 -6.03
C LEU A 20 -27.97 18.07 -5.78
N VAL A 21 -28.81 18.26 -6.81
CA VAL A 21 -30.15 17.68 -6.81
C VAL A 21 -30.07 16.16 -6.79
N LYS A 22 -31.15 15.51 -6.35
CA LYS A 22 -31.16 14.08 -6.07
C LYS A 22 -30.75 13.22 -7.27
N GLU A 23 -31.21 13.52 -8.48
CA GLU A 23 -30.83 12.74 -9.66
C GLU A 23 -29.32 12.81 -9.95
N ASP A 24 -28.73 14.00 -9.86
CA ASP A 24 -27.31 14.23 -10.11
C ASP A 24 -26.44 13.61 -9.02
N LEU A 25 -26.88 13.70 -7.76
CA LEU A 25 -26.23 13.02 -6.65
C LEU A 25 -26.25 11.51 -6.87
N ASP A 26 -27.42 10.92 -7.14
CA ASP A 26 -27.56 9.47 -7.38
C ASP A 26 -26.69 9.01 -8.56
N PHE A 27 -26.56 9.83 -9.61
CA PHE A 27 -25.68 9.55 -10.75
C PHE A 27 -24.20 9.57 -10.35
N LEU A 28 -23.76 10.59 -9.61
CA LEU A 28 -22.40 10.67 -9.09
C LEU A 28 -22.05 9.48 -8.20
N ILE A 29 -22.92 9.12 -7.25
CA ILE A 29 -22.71 7.98 -6.34
C ILE A 29 -22.56 6.70 -7.15
N LYS A 30 -23.51 6.39 -8.05
CA LYS A 30 -23.45 5.17 -8.88
C LYS A 30 -22.17 5.09 -9.71
N ASN A 31 -21.73 6.22 -10.26
CA ASN A 31 -20.49 6.26 -11.05
C ASN A 31 -19.26 6.02 -10.17
N ILE A 32 -19.19 6.60 -8.97
CA ILE A 32 -18.10 6.34 -8.02
C ILE A 32 -18.07 4.85 -7.67
N GLU A 33 -19.19 4.29 -7.22
CA GLU A 33 -19.30 2.87 -6.85
C GLU A 33 -18.91 1.94 -8.00
N TYR A 34 -19.35 2.26 -9.23
CA TYR A 34 -18.98 1.51 -10.43
C TYR A 34 -17.47 1.53 -10.69
N GLN A 35 -16.85 2.71 -10.66
CA GLN A 35 -15.41 2.86 -10.90
C GLN A 35 -14.57 2.19 -9.81
N LEU A 36 -15.03 2.22 -8.55
CA LEU A 36 -14.33 1.58 -7.45
C LEU A 36 -14.39 0.04 -7.49
N ASN A 37 -15.35 -0.57 -8.17
CA ASN A 37 -15.43 -2.04 -8.28
C ASN A 37 -14.22 -2.66 -8.99
N GLU A 38 -13.47 -1.89 -9.78
CA GLU A 38 -12.21 -2.37 -10.40
C GLU A 38 -11.18 -2.83 -9.37
N PHE A 39 -11.27 -2.35 -8.13
CA PHE A 39 -10.35 -2.68 -7.04
C PHE A 39 -10.79 -3.90 -6.21
N GLY A 40 -11.80 -4.65 -6.65
CA GLY A 40 -12.37 -5.77 -5.89
C GLY A 40 -13.18 -5.27 -4.69
N VAL A 41 -13.19 -6.02 -3.59
CA VAL A 41 -13.89 -5.61 -2.35
C VAL A 41 -12.99 -4.67 -1.55
N LEU A 42 -13.44 -3.43 -1.35
CA LEU A 42 -12.75 -2.43 -0.55
C LEU A 42 -13.08 -2.60 0.96
N PRO A 43 -12.16 -2.23 1.86
CA PRO A 43 -12.41 -2.28 3.29
C PRO A 43 -13.48 -1.27 3.70
N VAL A 44 -14.30 -1.67 4.67
CA VAL A 44 -15.37 -0.86 5.24
C VAL A 44 -15.24 -0.80 6.76
N ASP A 45 -15.63 0.33 7.35
CA ASP A 45 -15.67 0.51 8.80
C ASP A 45 -16.97 -0.04 9.42
N GLU A 46 -17.13 0.18 10.73
CA GLU A 46 -18.31 -0.27 11.49
C GLU A 46 -19.61 0.33 10.96
N ASP A 47 -19.56 1.54 10.41
CA ASP A 47 -20.69 2.24 9.78
C ASP A 47 -20.92 1.81 8.31
N ARG A 48 -20.15 0.82 7.85
CA ARG A 48 -20.11 0.34 6.45
C ARG A 48 -19.66 1.40 5.45
N SER A 49 -18.96 2.43 5.90
CA SER A 49 -18.32 3.42 5.04
C SER A 49 -17.03 2.84 4.48
N ILE A 50 -16.76 3.10 3.21
CA ILE A 50 -15.47 2.72 2.63
C ILE A 50 -14.38 3.49 3.37
N ASN A 51 -13.44 2.76 3.96
CA ASN A 51 -12.35 3.35 4.73
C ASN A 51 -11.04 2.64 4.38
N LEU A 52 -10.29 3.24 3.45
CA LEU A 52 -9.02 2.72 2.96
C LEU A 52 -7.88 2.85 3.98
N ASN A 53 -8.11 3.49 5.14
CA ASN A 53 -7.19 3.40 6.27
C ASN A 53 -7.29 2.04 6.97
N LEU A 54 -8.43 1.35 6.87
CA LEU A 54 -8.63 -0.01 7.41
C LEU A 54 -8.06 -1.10 6.52
N ASP A 55 -7.63 -0.77 5.30
CA ASP A 55 -6.82 -1.68 4.50
C ASP A 55 -5.51 -1.90 5.27
N PHE A 56 -5.43 -2.91 6.15
CA PHE A 56 -4.19 -3.24 6.86
C PHE A 56 -3.04 -3.64 5.89
N SER A 57 -3.36 -3.83 4.60
CA SER A 57 -2.36 -3.90 3.53
C SER A 57 -1.69 -2.54 3.21
N ASN A 58 -2.20 -1.43 3.76
CA ASN A 58 -1.73 -0.06 3.55
C ASN A 58 -0.96 0.56 4.71
N ASN A 59 -0.67 -0.15 5.81
CA ASN A 59 0.36 0.35 6.72
C ASN A 59 1.76 0.11 6.14
N SER A 60 1.93 0.45 4.85
CA SER A 60 3.20 0.49 4.13
C SER A 60 4.26 1.23 4.90
N LYS A 61 3.90 2.22 5.73
CA LYS A 61 4.83 2.87 6.63
C LYS A 61 5.29 1.91 7.72
N GLU A 62 4.38 1.33 8.50
CA GLU A 62 4.71 0.35 9.55
C GLU A 62 5.46 -0.88 8.98
N LEU A 63 5.02 -1.42 7.84
CA LEU A 63 5.71 -2.52 7.16
C LEU A 63 7.11 -2.11 6.69
N ARG A 64 7.27 -0.90 6.13
CA ARG A 64 8.61 -0.39 5.76
C ARG A 64 9.47 -0.13 7.00
N ASP A 65 8.89 0.37 8.09
CA ASP A 65 9.58 0.62 9.35
C ASP A 65 10.07 -0.71 9.93
N LEU A 66 9.23 -1.77 9.93
CA LEU A 66 9.62 -3.13 10.30
C LEU A 66 10.71 -3.70 9.39
N LEU A 67 10.60 -3.54 8.07
CA LEU A 67 11.64 -4.00 7.12
C LEU A 67 12.97 -3.24 7.33
N ASN A 68 12.90 -1.94 7.65
CA ASN A 68 14.07 -1.15 8.02
C ASN A 68 14.67 -1.61 9.36
N GLU A 69 13.85 -1.95 10.35
CA GLU A 69 14.29 -2.52 11.62
C GLU A 69 15.00 -3.86 11.40
N ILE A 70 14.45 -4.74 10.55
CA ILE A 70 15.07 -6.01 10.15
C ILE A 70 16.43 -5.77 9.49
N SER A 71 16.51 -4.86 8.52
CA SER A 71 17.78 -4.52 7.85
C SER A 71 18.80 -3.97 8.83
N ASN A 72 18.40 -3.07 9.74
CA ASN A 72 19.28 -2.50 10.76
C ASN A 72 19.78 -3.53 11.76
N ALA A 73 18.91 -4.44 12.22
CA ALA A 73 19.26 -5.51 13.13
C ALA A 73 20.22 -6.51 12.46
N SER A 74 19.94 -6.89 11.22
CA SER A 74 20.77 -7.80 10.41
C SER A 74 22.16 -7.21 10.19
N ASN A 75 22.24 -5.93 9.83
CA ASN A 75 23.50 -5.19 9.69
C ASN A 75 24.34 -5.14 10.98
N LYS A 76 23.69 -4.92 12.13
CA LYS A 76 24.37 -4.94 13.44
C LYS A 76 24.91 -6.33 13.75
N LEU A 77 24.13 -7.38 13.46
CA LEU A 77 24.52 -8.76 13.69
C LEU A 77 25.67 -9.18 12.76
N ALA A 78 25.62 -8.82 11.47
CA ALA A 78 26.68 -9.08 10.51
C ALA A 78 28.03 -8.47 10.96
N LYS A 79 28.02 -7.25 11.52
CA LYS A 79 29.22 -6.63 12.11
C LYS A 79 29.75 -7.36 13.35
N LEU A 80 28.89 -8.01 14.12
CA LEU A 80 29.31 -8.81 15.28
C LEU A 80 29.93 -10.13 14.81
N ILE A 81 29.27 -10.82 13.87
CA ILE A 81 29.74 -12.09 13.30
C ILE A 81 31.07 -11.88 12.59
N LYS A 82 31.22 -10.84 11.76
CA LYS A 82 32.51 -10.53 11.11
C LYS A 82 33.66 -10.35 12.10
N ARG A 83 33.40 -9.76 13.27
CA ARG A 83 34.40 -9.58 14.34
C ARG A 83 34.69 -10.87 15.11
N HIS A 84 33.70 -11.75 15.21
CA HIS A 84 33.87 -13.09 15.77
C HIS A 84 34.71 -13.94 14.82
N ASP A 85 34.29 -14.04 13.57
CA ASP A 85 34.89 -14.88 12.52
C ASP A 85 36.33 -14.47 12.21
N SER A 86 36.69 -13.19 12.33
CA SER A 86 38.08 -12.75 12.21
C SER A 86 39.04 -13.27 13.30
N LYS A 87 38.52 -13.92 14.35
CA LYS A 87 39.27 -14.39 15.53
C LYS A 87 39.25 -15.91 15.70
N VAL A 88 38.59 -16.63 14.82
CA VAL A 88 38.41 -18.09 14.91
C VAL A 88 38.78 -18.74 13.59
N ASP A 89 39.20 -20.00 13.64
CA ASP A 89 39.59 -20.75 12.44
C ASP A 89 38.40 -21.24 11.61
N LYS A 90 37.20 -21.22 12.21
CA LYS A 90 35.95 -21.63 11.55
C LYS A 90 34.88 -20.57 11.75
N ASN A 91 34.34 -20.07 10.64
CA ASN A 91 33.24 -19.12 10.62
C ASN A 91 31.99 -19.69 11.28
N MET A 92 31.12 -18.78 11.71
CA MET A 92 29.81 -19.16 12.21
C MET A 92 28.94 -19.70 11.07
N GLU A 93 28.34 -20.87 11.30
CA GLU A 93 27.49 -21.57 10.34
C GLU A 93 26.19 -22.02 11.03
N LEU A 94 25.09 -22.02 10.30
CA LEU A 94 23.80 -22.56 10.74
C LEU A 94 23.51 -23.88 10.04
N GLY A 95 23.27 -24.94 10.82
CA GLY A 95 22.88 -26.24 10.28
C GLY A 95 21.46 -26.24 9.73
N THR A 96 21.27 -26.75 8.52
CA THR A 96 19.94 -26.87 7.88
C THR A 96 19.01 -27.82 8.64
N ASP A 97 19.55 -28.72 9.46
CA ASP A 97 18.80 -29.57 10.38
C ASP A 97 17.97 -28.77 11.39
N LYS A 98 18.40 -27.54 11.73
CA LYS A 98 17.70 -26.65 12.67
C LYS A 98 16.50 -25.94 12.08
N PHE A 99 16.32 -25.98 10.77
CA PHE A 99 15.22 -25.31 10.06
C PHE A 99 14.19 -26.29 9.50
N TYR A 100 14.16 -27.53 10.00
CA TYR A 100 13.27 -28.59 9.52
C TYR A 100 13.39 -28.85 8.00
N LEU A 101 14.56 -28.60 7.43
CA LEU A 101 14.84 -28.88 6.02
C LEU A 101 15.17 -30.36 5.82
N GLU A 102 14.87 -30.87 4.63
CA GLU A 102 15.21 -32.25 4.29
C GLU A 102 16.73 -32.45 4.21
N PRO A 103 17.24 -33.63 4.64
CA PRO A 103 18.65 -33.94 4.50
C PRO A 103 19.04 -34.02 3.03
N VAL A 104 20.20 -33.47 2.70
CA VAL A 104 20.72 -33.41 1.33
C VAL A 104 21.19 -34.79 0.86
N LYS A 105 21.49 -35.68 1.82
CA LYS A 105 21.83 -37.07 1.57
C LYS A 105 21.43 -37.94 2.75
N VAL A 106 20.83 -39.09 2.48
CA VAL A 106 20.66 -40.17 3.45
C VAL A 106 21.55 -41.32 3.02
N GLU A 107 22.43 -41.76 3.91
CA GLU A 107 23.31 -42.91 3.65
C GLU A 107 22.58 -44.24 3.85
N ASN A 108 23.17 -45.34 3.36
CA ASN A 108 22.59 -46.68 3.42
C ASN A 108 22.38 -47.22 4.86
N ASN A 109 22.94 -46.54 5.86
CA ASN A 109 22.81 -46.84 7.29
C ASN A 109 21.93 -45.80 8.02
N ASP A 110 21.05 -45.12 7.29
CA ASP A 110 20.13 -44.08 7.77
C ASP A 110 20.79 -42.81 8.34
N ILE A 111 22.10 -42.60 8.13
CA ILE A 111 22.76 -41.35 8.51
C ILE A 111 22.30 -40.23 7.58
N LYS A 112 21.67 -39.20 8.17
CA LYS A 112 21.18 -38.01 7.47
C LYS A 112 22.25 -36.92 7.48
N ARG A 113 22.69 -36.49 6.29
CA ARG A 113 23.60 -35.36 6.10
C ARG A 113 22.83 -34.10 5.76
N TYR A 114 23.11 -33.04 6.49
CA TYR A 114 22.54 -31.71 6.31
C TYR A 114 23.62 -30.75 5.80
N GLN A 115 23.20 -29.75 5.02
CA GLN A 115 24.06 -28.64 4.65
C GLN A 115 24.21 -27.67 5.83
N SER A 116 25.25 -26.86 5.80
CA SER A 116 25.36 -25.66 6.62
C SER A 116 25.28 -24.41 5.73
N ILE A 117 24.76 -23.33 6.31
CA ILE A 117 24.66 -22.01 5.68
C ILE A 117 25.59 -21.07 6.44
N ASP A 118 26.46 -20.36 5.73
CA ASP A 118 27.28 -19.30 6.33
C ASP A 118 26.35 -18.18 6.83
N VAL A 119 26.53 -17.76 8.08
CA VAL A 119 25.60 -16.78 8.68
C VAL A 119 25.74 -15.41 8.04
N SER A 120 26.91 -15.06 7.52
CA SER A 120 27.11 -13.80 6.81
C SER A 120 26.36 -13.78 5.48
N GLU A 121 26.34 -14.90 4.74
CA GLU A 121 25.55 -15.04 3.51
C GLU A 121 24.05 -14.96 3.80
N PHE A 122 23.56 -15.66 4.83
CA PHE A 122 22.16 -15.61 5.24
C PHE A 122 21.70 -14.19 5.58
N LEU A 123 22.50 -13.45 6.34
CA LEU A 123 22.16 -12.08 6.73
C LEU A 123 22.18 -11.10 5.55
N ALA A 124 23.09 -11.31 4.59
CA ALA A 124 23.12 -10.51 3.36
C ALA A 124 21.86 -10.73 2.51
N GLU A 125 21.42 -11.98 2.37
CA GLU A 125 20.18 -12.33 1.65
C GLU A 125 18.94 -11.74 2.35
N LEU A 126 18.88 -11.82 3.68
CA LEU A 126 17.78 -11.24 4.47
C LEU A 126 17.71 -9.71 4.31
N GLU A 127 18.85 -9.02 4.29
CA GLU A 127 18.91 -7.59 4.04
C GLU A 127 18.43 -7.23 2.63
N PHE A 128 18.90 -7.98 1.62
CA PHE A 128 18.49 -7.79 0.24
C PHE A 128 16.98 -7.97 0.05
N GLU A 129 16.41 -9.04 0.60
CA GLU A 129 14.98 -9.33 0.52
C GLU A 129 14.15 -8.26 1.25
N ALA A 130 14.63 -7.79 2.41
CA ALA A 130 13.96 -6.73 3.17
C ALA A 130 13.92 -5.41 2.38
N ALA A 131 15.02 -5.05 1.70
CA ALA A 131 15.09 -3.85 0.86
C ALA A 131 14.16 -3.96 -0.35
N SER A 132 14.18 -5.10 -1.05
CA SER A 132 13.33 -5.39 -2.21
C SER A 132 11.83 -5.27 -1.87
N LYS A 133 11.39 -5.89 -0.77
CA LYS A 133 10.00 -5.79 -0.31
C LYS A 133 9.62 -4.37 0.09
N SER A 134 10.52 -3.65 0.74
CA SER A 134 10.30 -2.25 1.16
C SER A 134 10.02 -1.34 -0.05
N GLU A 135 10.80 -1.52 -1.13
CA GLU A 135 10.61 -0.81 -2.39
C GLU A 135 9.29 -1.16 -3.08
N TYR A 136 8.97 -2.46 -3.16
CA TYR A 136 7.70 -2.95 -3.72
C TYR A 136 6.49 -2.31 -3.03
N HIS A 137 6.45 -2.31 -1.69
CA HIS A 137 5.36 -1.72 -0.92
C HIS A 137 5.24 -0.21 -1.13
N SER A 138 6.36 0.49 -1.29
CA SER A 138 6.38 1.93 -1.57
C SER A 138 5.73 2.27 -2.92
N LEU A 139 6.09 1.52 -3.97
CA LEU A 139 5.64 1.77 -5.34
C LEU A 139 4.17 1.35 -5.55
N PHE A 140 3.80 0.16 -5.07
CA PHE A 140 2.46 -0.39 -5.30
C PHE A 140 1.36 0.41 -4.59
N VAL A 141 1.60 0.83 -3.33
CA VAL A 141 0.63 1.61 -2.56
C VAL A 141 0.43 3.00 -3.16
N LYS A 142 1.51 3.63 -3.65
CA LYS A 142 1.43 4.91 -4.36
C LYS A 142 0.65 4.78 -5.66
N ALA A 143 0.90 3.74 -6.45
CA ALA A 143 0.19 3.48 -7.70
C ALA A 143 -1.30 3.18 -7.48
N LYS A 144 -1.65 2.35 -6.49
CA LYS A 144 -3.04 2.05 -6.11
C LYS A 144 -3.78 3.32 -5.67
N SER A 145 -3.18 4.11 -4.79
CA SER A 145 -3.77 5.37 -4.30
C SER A 145 -4.01 6.38 -5.43
N GLN A 146 -3.04 6.54 -6.34
CA GLN A 146 -3.20 7.41 -7.51
C GLN A 146 -4.29 6.89 -8.47
N SER A 147 -4.38 5.57 -8.67
CA SER A 147 -5.41 4.96 -9.51
C SER A 147 -6.81 5.21 -8.95
N ILE A 148 -7.02 4.99 -7.65
CA ILE A 148 -8.29 5.26 -6.95
C ILE A 148 -8.71 6.72 -7.15
N VAL A 149 -7.79 7.67 -6.94
CA VAL A 149 -8.07 9.10 -7.18
C VAL A 149 -8.46 9.36 -8.62
N LYS A 150 -7.77 8.78 -9.62
CA LYS A 150 -8.11 8.95 -11.04
C LYS A 150 -9.50 8.40 -11.37
N LYS A 151 -9.89 7.29 -10.74
CA LYS A 151 -11.23 6.68 -10.88
C LYS A 151 -12.33 7.56 -10.29
N ILE A 152 -12.08 8.14 -9.11
CA ILE A 152 -12.98 9.13 -8.50
C ILE A 152 -13.06 10.39 -9.38
N TYR A 153 -11.93 10.88 -9.91
CA TYR A 153 -11.88 12.02 -10.83
C TYR A 153 -12.69 11.76 -12.11
N HIS A 154 -12.57 10.56 -12.68
CA HIS A 154 -13.35 10.15 -13.84
C HIS A 154 -14.84 10.14 -13.52
N ALA A 155 -15.27 9.54 -12.40
CA ALA A 155 -16.67 9.55 -11.99
C ALA A 155 -17.19 10.98 -11.78
N TRP A 156 -16.43 11.84 -11.11
CA TRP A 156 -16.79 13.22 -10.85
C TRP A 156 -16.89 14.06 -12.11
N SER A 157 -15.91 13.96 -13.02
CA SER A 157 -15.90 14.72 -14.27
C SER A 157 -17.05 14.38 -15.21
N TRP A 158 -17.47 13.12 -15.23
CA TRP A 158 -18.63 12.68 -16.01
C TRP A 158 -19.97 13.04 -15.37
N SER A 159 -20.04 13.04 -14.04
CA SER A 159 -21.30 13.30 -13.33
C SER A 159 -21.53 14.78 -13.06
N CYS A 160 -20.45 15.56 -12.94
CA CYS A 160 -20.49 16.99 -12.62
C CYS A 160 -19.52 17.78 -13.54
N PRO A 161 -19.73 17.77 -14.87
CA PRO A 161 -18.77 18.33 -15.82
C PRO A 161 -18.49 19.83 -15.61
N GLU A 162 -19.49 20.62 -15.24
CA GLU A 162 -19.30 22.06 -14.96
C GLU A 162 -18.41 22.31 -13.74
N ASN A 163 -18.54 21.50 -12.69
CA ASN A 163 -17.68 21.57 -11.51
C ASN A 163 -16.26 21.08 -11.84
N ALA A 164 -16.13 20.06 -12.70
CA ALA A 164 -14.85 19.49 -13.09
C ALA A 164 -14.03 20.35 -14.06
N LYS A 165 -14.63 21.36 -14.69
CA LYS A 165 -13.89 22.38 -15.46
C LYS A 165 -13.05 23.29 -14.57
N GLN A 166 -13.41 23.42 -13.28
CA GLN A 166 -12.66 24.28 -12.37
C GLN A 166 -11.32 23.63 -12.01
N PRO A 167 -10.22 24.40 -11.95
CA PRO A 167 -8.93 23.87 -11.56
C PRO A 167 -8.98 23.43 -10.09
N ILE A 168 -8.60 22.18 -9.84
CA ILE A 168 -8.45 21.64 -8.49
C ILE A 168 -7.33 22.40 -7.79
N LYS A 169 -7.69 23.13 -6.74
CA LYS A 169 -6.76 23.90 -5.92
C LYS A 169 -6.13 22.96 -4.90
N ASN A 170 -4.82 23.07 -4.69
CA ASN A 170 -4.12 22.31 -3.65
C ASN A 170 -4.43 22.89 -2.25
N SER A 171 -5.69 22.80 -1.82
CA SER A 171 -6.24 23.36 -0.58
C SER A 171 -7.22 22.35 0.04
N THR A 172 -7.31 22.33 1.37
CA THR A 172 -8.27 21.50 2.10
C THR A 172 -9.73 21.93 1.87
N ASN A 173 -9.95 23.14 1.34
CA ASN A 173 -11.28 23.64 0.99
C ASN A 173 -11.72 23.28 -0.44
N ASP A 174 -10.94 22.50 -1.18
CA ASP A 174 -11.29 22.12 -2.55
C ASP A 174 -12.34 21.00 -2.55
N ASN A 175 -13.41 21.17 -3.32
CA ASN A 175 -14.54 20.23 -3.34
C ASN A 175 -14.13 18.84 -3.83
N PHE A 176 -13.19 18.72 -4.77
CA PHE A 176 -12.74 17.42 -5.24
C PHE A 176 -11.85 16.71 -4.21
N ILE A 177 -11.00 17.46 -3.51
CA ILE A 177 -10.20 16.91 -2.41
C ILE A 177 -11.11 16.41 -1.28
N ASN A 178 -12.13 17.18 -0.92
CA ASN A 178 -13.13 16.77 0.06
C ASN A 178 -13.90 15.53 -0.41
N LEU A 179 -14.31 15.46 -1.68
CA LEU A 179 -14.92 14.26 -2.25
C LEU A 179 -14.03 13.02 -2.11
N VAL A 180 -12.74 13.14 -2.44
CA VAL A 180 -11.79 12.03 -2.29
C VAL A 180 -11.68 11.60 -0.83
N SER A 181 -11.54 12.56 0.10
CA SER A 181 -11.47 12.29 1.55
C SER A 181 -12.70 11.51 2.05
N VAL A 182 -13.91 11.95 1.69
CA VAL A 182 -15.16 11.29 2.07
C VAL A 182 -15.25 9.87 1.48
N VAL A 183 -14.96 9.70 0.19
CA VAL A 183 -15.10 8.42 -0.50
C VAL A 183 -14.08 7.38 -0.03
N THR A 184 -12.85 7.80 0.31
CA THR A 184 -11.78 6.87 0.71
C THR A 184 -11.62 6.73 2.21
N GLY A 185 -12.24 7.60 3.01
CA GLY A 185 -12.01 7.70 4.45
C GLY A 185 -10.65 8.28 4.82
N TRP A 186 -9.83 8.70 3.86
CA TRP A 186 -8.54 9.35 4.15
C TRP A 186 -8.77 10.70 4.84
N ASP A 187 -7.88 11.06 5.76
CA ASP A 187 -7.85 12.43 6.26
C ASP A 187 -7.61 13.43 5.12
N ILE A 188 -8.05 14.67 5.33
CA ILE A 188 -8.06 15.69 4.27
C ILE A 188 -6.66 16.00 3.71
N GLU A 189 -5.62 15.88 4.54
CA GLU A 189 -4.23 16.13 4.13
C GLU A 189 -3.70 14.97 3.28
N LEU A 190 -3.97 13.72 3.66
CA LEU A 190 -3.63 12.55 2.86
C LEU A 190 -4.37 12.55 1.53
N ALA A 191 -5.67 12.89 1.52
CA ALA A 191 -6.46 13.04 0.30
C ALA A 191 -5.85 14.12 -0.62
N ARG A 192 -5.54 15.30 -0.09
CA ARG A 192 -4.87 16.40 -0.82
C ARG A 192 -3.55 15.97 -1.44
N LYS A 193 -2.71 15.24 -0.68
CA LYS A 193 -1.43 14.72 -1.16
C LYS A 193 -1.63 13.71 -2.29
N ASN A 194 -2.57 12.79 -2.15
CA ASN A 194 -2.86 11.77 -3.16
C ASN A 194 -3.47 12.39 -4.43
N VAL A 195 -4.36 13.38 -4.31
CA VAL A 195 -4.89 14.18 -5.42
C VAL A 195 -3.77 14.90 -6.17
N SER A 196 -2.91 15.62 -5.45
CA SER A 196 -1.77 16.31 -6.04
C SER A 196 -0.85 15.33 -6.78
N ASN A 197 -0.56 14.17 -6.20
CA ASN A 197 0.28 13.16 -6.81
C ASN A 197 -0.36 12.48 -8.03
N ALA A 198 -1.68 12.29 -8.03
CA ALA A 198 -2.38 11.62 -9.13
C ALA A 198 -2.53 12.52 -10.36
N LEU A 199 -2.75 13.82 -10.14
CA LEU A 199 -3.06 14.79 -11.20
C LEU A 199 -1.85 15.62 -11.67
N LYS A 200 -0.69 15.50 -11.01
CA LYS A 200 0.58 16.11 -11.46
C LYS A 200 0.93 15.76 -12.92
N ASN A 201 0.70 14.51 -13.34
CA ASN A 201 1.10 14.03 -14.67
C ASN A 201 0.12 14.39 -15.81
N ASN A 202 -1.05 14.97 -15.51
CA ASN A 202 -1.98 15.43 -16.54
C ASN A 202 -1.60 16.81 -17.11
N LYS A 203 -0.64 17.52 -16.51
CA LYS A 203 -0.15 18.81 -17.01
C LYS A 203 0.97 18.68 -18.05
N GLU A 204 1.70 17.57 -18.08
CA GLU A 204 2.86 17.40 -18.99
C GLU A 204 2.48 16.76 -20.34
N SER A 205 1.28 16.18 -20.47
CA SER A 205 0.80 15.50 -21.69
C SER A 205 -0.02 16.38 -22.64
N CYS A 206 -0.16 17.67 -22.33
CA CYS A 206 -0.80 18.67 -23.20
C CYS A 206 0.19 19.78 -23.58
N SER A 207 1.41 19.39 -23.99
CA SER A 207 2.39 20.27 -24.64
C SER A 207 2.53 19.85 -26.11
#